data_AF-A0A7C6AH64-F1
#
_entry.id   AF-A0A7C6AH64-F1
#
_cell.length_a   1.000
_cell.length_b   1.000
_cell.length_c   1.000
_cell.angle_alpha   90.00
_cell.angle_beta   90.00
_cell.angle_gamma   90.00
#
_symmetry.space_group_name_H-M   'P 1'
#
loop_
_entity.id
_entity.type
_entity.pdbx_description
1 polymer ?
#
loop_
_entity_poly.entity_id
_entity_poly.type
_entity_poly.pdbx_seq_one_letter_code
_entity_poly.pdbx_strand_id
1 'polypeptide(L)'
;KLGERLGVPWLFKTCGICKYCKSNRENLCDNPMFTGYDADGGFAEYTIVEEDFAYPLPENYTDREVAPLLCAGVIGYQAFKATGLKNSGKLGLFGFGSSAHILLQVCIHLGIDAYVVSRTEKELQLAKKLGAKWTGKIDDDMGTLLDAVIVFAPSGELLIKALKRIEKGGRVVSAGIYTTPLPGFDYSYIYPEKTLTSVAHTSRQNVQEFLKLAGEFKIKTHINEYRLEEANNALLNIKHSKISGSSILVIE
;
A
#
# COMPACT_ATOMS: atom_id res chain seq x y z
N LYS A 1 -24.22 9.50 -11.02
CA LYS A 1 -25.56 9.15 -11.58
C LYS A 1 -25.96 7.76 -11.11
N LEU A 2 -27.26 7.44 -11.08
CA LEU A 2 -27.72 6.08 -10.77
C LEU A 2 -27.11 5.08 -11.76
N GLY A 3 -26.62 3.95 -11.24
CA GLY A 3 -25.94 2.92 -12.04
C GLY A 3 -24.44 3.15 -12.26
N GLU A 4 -23.87 4.27 -11.80
CA GLU A 4 -22.41 4.46 -11.85
C GLU A 4 -21.70 3.54 -10.84
N ARG A 5 -20.63 2.90 -11.30
CA ARG A 5 -19.75 2.08 -10.47
C ARG A 5 -18.75 2.98 -9.75
N LEU A 6 -18.82 2.99 -8.42
CA LEU A 6 -18.00 3.82 -7.57
C LEU A 6 -17.19 2.98 -6.57
N GLY A 7 -15.97 3.41 -6.30
CA GLY A 7 -15.10 2.88 -5.26
C GLY A 7 -15.05 3.78 -4.05
N VAL A 8 -14.97 3.19 -2.86
CA VAL A 8 -14.97 3.88 -1.58
C VAL A 8 -13.70 3.48 -0.83
N PRO A 9 -12.74 4.40 -0.62
CA PRO A 9 -11.49 4.11 0.06
C PRO A 9 -11.62 4.29 1.59
N TRP A 10 -10.47 4.21 2.27
CA TRP A 10 -10.36 4.36 3.72
C TRP A 10 -10.84 5.73 4.25
N LEU A 11 -10.51 6.82 3.56
CA LEU A 11 -10.89 8.17 4.00
C LEU A 11 -12.35 8.44 3.62
N PHE A 12 -13.20 8.58 4.62
CA PHE A 12 -14.65 8.78 4.45
C PHE A 12 -15.02 10.26 4.36
N LYS A 13 -14.42 11.08 5.22
CA LYS A 13 -14.70 12.53 5.29
C LYS A 13 -13.51 13.30 5.85
N THR A 14 -13.44 14.58 5.50
CA THR A 14 -12.52 15.54 6.13
C THR A 14 -13.24 16.84 6.46
N CYS A 15 -12.65 17.66 7.35
CA CYS A 15 -13.28 18.91 7.78
C CYS A 15 -13.31 20.00 6.71
N GLY A 16 -12.49 19.92 5.66
CA GLY A 16 -12.42 20.91 4.58
C GLY A 16 -11.86 22.29 4.95
N ILE A 17 -11.60 22.55 6.24
CA ILE A 17 -11.24 23.89 6.75
C ILE A 17 -9.84 23.98 7.38
N CYS A 18 -9.27 22.88 7.87
CA CYS A 18 -7.94 22.90 8.47
C CYS A 18 -6.84 23.18 7.44
N LYS A 19 -5.65 23.57 7.92
CA LYS A 19 -4.49 23.88 7.06
C LYS A 19 -4.11 22.72 6.12
N TYR A 20 -4.34 21.47 6.54
CA TYR A 20 -4.04 20.29 5.74
C TYR A 20 -5.04 20.12 4.59
N CYS A 21 -6.34 20.24 4.89
CA CYS A 21 -7.39 20.25 3.87
C CYS A 21 -7.20 21.39 2.86
N LYS A 22 -6.88 22.61 3.33
CA LYS A 22 -6.63 23.76 2.46
C LYS A 22 -5.36 23.66 1.62
N SER A 23 -4.46 22.72 1.92
CA SER A 23 -3.21 22.50 1.19
C SER A 23 -3.17 21.19 0.40
N ASN A 24 -4.33 20.58 0.10
CA ASN A 24 -4.45 19.30 -0.60
C ASN A 24 -3.66 18.16 0.08
N ARG A 25 -3.60 18.21 1.41
CA ARG A 25 -3.05 17.18 2.29
C ARG A 25 -4.10 16.69 3.25
N GLU A 26 -5.33 16.55 2.77
CA GLU A 26 -6.51 16.18 3.57
C GLU A 26 -6.38 14.79 4.22
N ASN A 27 -5.43 13.97 3.75
CA ASN A 27 -4.99 12.76 4.44
C ASN A 27 -4.42 13.03 5.85
N LEU A 28 -4.07 14.28 6.16
CA LEU A 28 -3.60 14.74 7.48
C LEU A 28 -4.64 15.64 8.18
N CYS A 29 -5.91 15.57 7.78
CA CYS A 29 -6.98 16.37 8.37
C CYS A 29 -7.00 16.26 9.91
N ASP A 30 -7.25 17.37 10.61
CA ASP A 30 -7.34 17.40 12.08
C ASP A 30 -8.62 16.74 12.62
N ASN A 31 -9.66 16.61 11.77
CA ASN A 31 -10.91 15.93 12.10
C ASN A 31 -11.38 15.07 10.91
N PRO A 32 -10.67 13.96 10.61
CA PRO A 32 -11.08 13.02 9.58
C PRO A 32 -12.13 12.04 10.12
N MET A 33 -12.87 11.41 9.22
CA MET A 33 -13.61 10.18 9.50
C MET A 33 -13.18 9.10 8.52
N PHE A 34 -13.23 7.85 8.93
CA PHE A 34 -12.78 6.70 8.16
C PHE A 34 -13.86 5.64 7.96
N THR A 35 -13.88 5.08 6.75
CA THR A 35 -14.86 4.08 6.30
C THR A 35 -14.63 2.75 7.03
N GLY A 36 -15.65 2.24 7.71
CA GLY A 36 -15.57 1.02 8.52
C GLY A 36 -14.86 1.19 9.86
N TYR A 37 -14.64 2.43 10.30
CA TYR A 37 -14.06 2.73 11.62
C TYR A 37 -14.87 3.79 12.37
N ASP A 38 -14.98 5.01 11.82
CA ASP A 38 -15.81 6.08 12.39
C ASP A 38 -17.23 6.08 11.80
N ALA A 39 -17.35 5.63 10.56
CA ALA A 39 -18.60 5.44 9.83
C ALA A 39 -18.74 3.98 9.37
N ASP A 40 -19.96 3.55 9.09
CA ASP A 40 -20.23 2.20 8.59
C ASP A 40 -19.45 1.90 7.30
N GLY A 41 -18.98 0.66 7.19
CA GLY A 41 -18.10 0.22 6.10
C GLY A 41 -18.79 -0.60 5.01
N GLY A 42 -17.98 -1.30 4.22
CA GLY A 42 -18.45 -2.15 3.11
C GLY A 42 -18.71 -3.61 3.45
N PHE A 43 -18.69 -4.01 4.74
CA PHE A 43 -19.09 -5.36 5.16
C PHE A 43 -20.62 -5.44 5.32
N ALA A 44 -21.33 -5.05 4.26
CA ALA A 44 -22.77 -4.92 4.18
C ALA A 44 -23.20 -4.92 2.70
N GLU A 45 -24.49 -5.19 2.44
CA GLU A 45 -25.07 -5.12 1.10
C GLU A 45 -25.20 -3.66 0.59
N TYR A 46 -25.39 -2.72 1.51
CA TYR A 46 -25.53 -1.29 1.23
C TYR A 46 -24.72 -0.48 2.24
N THR A 47 -24.18 0.66 1.79
CA THR A 47 -23.47 1.61 2.66
C THR A 47 -23.72 3.04 2.18
N ILE A 48 -23.68 3.99 3.11
CA ILE A 48 -23.81 5.43 2.84
C ILE A 48 -22.40 5.99 2.69
N VAL A 49 -22.19 6.86 1.70
CA VAL A 49 -20.88 7.47 1.42
C VAL A 49 -21.00 8.96 1.18
N GLU A 50 -19.95 9.70 1.49
CA GLU A 50 -19.78 11.09 1.10
C GLU A 50 -19.36 11.16 -0.37
N GLU A 51 -20.05 11.96 -1.19
CA GLU A 51 -19.79 11.98 -2.66
C GLU A 51 -18.35 12.35 -3.00
N ASP A 52 -17.77 13.25 -2.20
CA ASP A 52 -16.39 13.74 -2.34
C ASP A 52 -15.34 12.62 -2.18
N PHE A 53 -15.73 11.49 -1.61
CA PHE A 53 -14.89 10.33 -1.32
C PHE A 53 -15.39 9.06 -2.05
N ALA A 54 -16.27 9.21 -3.03
CA ALA A 54 -16.67 8.16 -3.96
C ALA A 54 -16.02 8.39 -5.33
N TYR A 55 -15.34 7.36 -5.87
CA TYR A 55 -14.49 7.52 -7.05
C TYR A 55 -14.98 6.66 -8.21
N PRO A 56 -15.07 7.20 -9.44
CA PRO A 56 -15.35 6.39 -10.62
C PRO A 56 -14.27 5.32 -10.80
N LEU A 57 -14.72 4.09 -11.07
CA LEU A 57 -13.83 2.95 -11.26
C LEU A 57 -13.39 2.85 -12.73
N PRO A 58 -12.16 2.39 -13.02
CA PRO A 58 -11.74 2.16 -14.40
C PRO A 58 -12.54 1.01 -15.04
N GLU A 59 -12.96 1.20 -16.29
CA GLU A 59 -13.90 0.27 -16.98
C GLU A 59 -13.31 -1.12 -17.23
N ASN A 60 -11.99 -1.26 -17.29
CA ASN A 60 -11.30 -2.51 -17.59
C ASN A 60 -11.18 -3.47 -16.39
N TYR A 61 -11.80 -3.14 -15.26
CA TYR A 61 -11.83 -3.96 -14.04
C TYR A 61 -13.23 -4.44 -13.68
N THR A 62 -13.30 -5.68 -13.21
CA THR A 62 -14.44 -6.16 -12.42
C THR A 62 -14.40 -5.56 -11.00
N ASP A 63 -15.53 -5.56 -10.30
CA ASP A 63 -15.60 -5.06 -8.91
C ASP A 63 -14.67 -5.84 -7.97
N ARG A 64 -14.54 -7.16 -8.20
CA ARG A 64 -13.64 -8.05 -7.48
C ARG A 64 -12.16 -7.66 -7.64
N GLU A 65 -11.75 -7.31 -8.86
CA GLU A 65 -10.36 -6.95 -9.15
C GLU A 65 -10.00 -5.54 -8.64
N VAL A 66 -10.95 -4.60 -8.67
CA VAL A 66 -10.68 -3.19 -8.28
C VAL A 66 -10.80 -2.94 -6.78
N ALA A 67 -11.57 -3.75 -6.04
CA ALA A 67 -11.76 -3.55 -4.60
C ALA A 67 -10.43 -3.45 -3.82
N PRO A 68 -9.41 -4.30 -4.04
CA PRO A 68 -8.12 -4.14 -3.36
C PRO A 68 -7.34 -2.89 -3.75
N LEU A 69 -7.59 -2.34 -4.95
CA LEU A 69 -6.88 -1.15 -5.44
C LEU A 69 -7.22 0.09 -4.60
N LEU A 70 -8.45 0.18 -4.09
CA LEU A 70 -8.96 1.34 -3.33
C LEU A 70 -8.35 1.53 -1.94
N CYS A 71 -7.70 0.50 -1.40
CA CYS A 71 -6.98 0.59 -0.13
C CYS A 71 -5.50 0.24 -0.32
N ALA A 72 -5.21 -1.04 -0.58
CA ALA A 72 -3.85 -1.54 -0.65
C ALA A 72 -3.05 -0.92 -1.80
N GLY A 73 -3.72 -0.68 -2.94
CA GLY A 73 -3.11 -0.03 -4.09
C GLY A 73 -2.79 1.45 -3.83
N VAL A 74 -3.78 2.23 -3.36
CA VAL A 74 -3.58 3.68 -3.10
C VAL A 74 -2.49 3.93 -2.06
N ILE A 75 -2.47 3.19 -0.94
CA ILE A 75 -1.43 3.39 0.09
C ILE A 75 -0.05 2.96 -0.42
N GLY A 76 0.03 1.90 -1.23
CA GLY A 76 1.26 1.48 -1.89
C GLY A 76 1.78 2.58 -2.82
N TYR A 77 0.90 3.18 -3.62
CA TYR A 77 1.26 4.27 -4.53
C TYR A 77 1.69 5.54 -3.78
N GLN A 78 1.01 5.92 -2.70
CA GLN A 78 1.44 7.04 -1.87
C GLN A 78 2.81 6.80 -1.21
N ALA A 79 3.04 5.59 -0.69
CA ALA A 79 4.34 5.21 -0.16
C ALA A 79 5.43 5.28 -1.25
N PHE A 80 5.12 4.85 -2.48
CA PHE A 80 5.99 5.02 -3.63
C PHE A 80 6.30 6.50 -3.92
N LYS A 81 5.30 7.38 -3.96
CA LYS A 81 5.55 8.82 -4.13
C LYS A 81 6.46 9.40 -3.05
N ALA A 82 6.33 8.95 -1.79
CA ALA A 82 7.17 9.39 -0.69
C ALA A 82 8.65 8.98 -0.84
N THR A 83 8.96 7.93 -1.61
CA THR A 83 10.34 7.54 -1.93
C THR A 83 11.07 8.58 -2.79
N GLY A 84 10.33 9.38 -3.57
CA GLY A 84 10.89 10.32 -4.53
C GLY A 84 11.35 9.69 -5.85
N LEU A 85 11.27 8.37 -6.00
CA LEU A 85 11.51 7.68 -7.27
C LEU A 85 10.43 8.03 -8.30
N LYS A 86 10.80 7.99 -9.59
CA LYS A 86 9.89 8.29 -10.71
C LYS A 86 9.90 7.19 -11.76
N ASN A 87 10.94 7.14 -12.60
CA ASN A 87 10.97 6.32 -13.82
C ASN A 87 12.19 5.39 -13.92
N SER A 88 13.00 5.33 -12.86
CA SER A 88 14.16 4.44 -12.74
C SER A 88 14.63 4.40 -11.29
N GLY A 89 15.47 3.41 -10.97
CA GLY A 89 16.04 3.21 -9.64
C GLY A 89 15.69 1.84 -9.06
N LYS A 90 16.25 1.56 -7.88
CA LYS A 90 16.12 0.30 -7.14
C LYS A 90 15.26 0.53 -5.91
N LEU A 91 14.10 -0.11 -5.86
CA LEU A 91 13.16 0.01 -4.75
C LEU A 91 13.04 -1.31 -3.98
N GLY A 92 13.31 -1.25 -2.68
CA GLY A 92 13.00 -2.34 -1.77
C GLY A 92 11.53 -2.37 -1.35
N LEU A 93 10.89 -3.54 -1.44
CA LEU A 93 9.54 -3.79 -0.92
C LEU A 93 9.66 -4.81 0.22
N PHE A 94 9.63 -4.33 1.47
CA PHE A 94 9.92 -5.15 2.64
C PHE A 94 8.61 -5.54 3.35
N GLY A 95 8.28 -6.84 3.27
CA GLY A 95 6.95 -7.39 3.55
C GLY A 95 6.11 -7.42 2.28
N PHE A 96 5.69 -8.61 1.84
CA PHE A 96 5.13 -8.80 0.50
C PHE A 96 3.65 -9.24 0.52
N GLY A 97 2.82 -8.41 1.17
CA GLY A 97 1.37 -8.60 1.28
C GLY A 97 0.57 -7.93 0.16
N SER A 98 -0.67 -7.56 0.48
CA SER A 98 -1.62 -6.94 -0.47
C SER A 98 -1.06 -5.68 -1.17
N SER A 99 -0.57 -4.68 -0.43
CA SER A 99 -0.04 -3.46 -1.05
C SER A 99 1.21 -3.70 -1.89
N ALA A 100 2.12 -4.54 -1.41
CA ALA A 100 3.41 -4.77 -2.07
C ALA A 100 3.27 -5.51 -3.41
N HIS A 101 2.38 -6.50 -3.52
CA HIS A 101 2.19 -7.22 -4.79
C HIS A 101 1.51 -6.36 -5.87
N ILE A 102 0.65 -5.42 -5.45
CA ILE A 102 0.06 -4.41 -6.33
C ILE A 102 1.15 -3.42 -6.77
N LEU A 103 1.89 -2.86 -5.81
CA LEU A 103 2.92 -1.87 -6.09
C LEU A 103 4.07 -2.43 -6.95
N LEU A 104 4.45 -3.70 -6.78
CA LEU A 104 5.48 -4.34 -7.61
C LEU A 104 5.17 -4.20 -9.12
N GLN A 105 3.91 -4.36 -9.51
CA GLN A 105 3.51 -4.24 -10.92
C GLN A 105 3.60 -2.80 -11.41
N VAL A 106 3.29 -1.83 -10.55
CA VAL A 106 3.52 -0.40 -10.83
C VAL A 106 5.01 -0.10 -11.00
N CYS A 107 5.87 -0.65 -10.14
CA CYS A 107 7.32 -0.50 -10.27
C CYS A 107 7.81 -0.99 -11.63
N ILE A 108 7.39 -2.18 -12.03
CA ILE A 108 7.80 -2.78 -13.32
C ILE A 108 7.31 -1.93 -14.49
N HIS A 109 6.05 -1.45 -14.43
CA HIS A 109 5.50 -0.57 -15.45
C HIS A 109 6.29 0.74 -15.58
N LEU A 110 6.77 1.28 -14.46
CA LEU A 110 7.57 2.51 -14.42
C LEU A 110 9.08 2.31 -14.65
N GLY A 111 9.54 1.08 -14.93
CA GLY A 111 10.96 0.78 -15.12
C GLY A 111 11.80 0.80 -13.84
N ILE A 112 11.16 0.65 -12.67
CA ILE A 112 11.81 0.54 -11.37
C ILE A 112 12.20 -0.91 -11.11
N ASP A 113 13.48 -1.13 -10.78
CA ASP A 113 13.99 -2.41 -10.34
C ASP A 113 13.50 -2.70 -8.91
N ALA A 114 12.56 -3.63 -8.76
CA ALA A 114 12.00 -3.97 -7.46
C ALA A 114 12.75 -5.15 -6.78
N TYR A 115 13.15 -4.94 -5.53
CA TYR A 115 13.81 -5.92 -4.66
C TYR A 115 12.87 -6.29 -3.53
N VAL A 116 12.47 -7.56 -3.44
CA VAL A 116 11.47 -8.00 -2.46
C VAL A 116 12.11 -8.73 -1.29
N VAL A 117 11.77 -8.30 -0.08
CA VAL A 117 12.14 -8.98 1.16
C VAL A 117 10.90 -9.57 1.81
N SER A 118 10.89 -10.88 2.06
CA SER A 118 9.84 -11.56 2.81
C SER A 118 10.39 -12.70 3.68
N ARG A 119 9.57 -13.15 4.64
CA ARG A 119 9.82 -14.33 5.48
C ARG A 119 9.22 -15.60 4.91
N THR A 120 8.24 -15.51 4.00
CA THR A 120 7.49 -16.67 3.51
C THR A 120 7.91 -17.01 2.09
N GLU A 121 8.18 -18.30 1.84
CA GLU A 121 8.62 -18.76 0.52
C GLU A 121 7.54 -18.50 -0.55
N LYS A 122 6.27 -18.66 -0.18
CA LYS A 122 5.12 -18.40 -1.08
C LYS A 122 5.11 -16.95 -1.59
N GLU A 123 5.43 -15.98 -0.74
CA GLU A 123 5.53 -14.57 -1.13
C GLU A 123 6.72 -14.31 -2.05
N LEU A 124 7.89 -14.91 -1.76
CA LEU A 124 9.08 -14.77 -2.60
C LEU A 124 8.84 -15.34 -4.00
N GLN A 125 8.20 -16.52 -4.10
CA GLN A 125 7.84 -17.11 -5.39
C GLN A 125 6.82 -16.25 -6.15
N LEU A 126 5.84 -15.68 -5.46
CA LEU A 126 4.88 -14.76 -6.08
C LEU A 126 5.59 -13.49 -6.60
N ALA A 127 6.48 -12.90 -5.81
CA ALA A 127 7.27 -11.73 -6.21
C ALA A 127 8.11 -12.01 -7.47
N LYS A 128 8.79 -13.15 -7.50
CA LYS A 128 9.57 -13.58 -8.67
C LYS A 128 8.69 -13.76 -9.91
N LYS A 129 7.53 -14.43 -9.76
CA LYS A 129 6.55 -14.61 -10.84
C LYS A 129 6.01 -13.27 -11.37
N LEU A 130 5.86 -12.29 -10.49
CA LEU A 130 5.39 -10.95 -10.84
C LEU A 130 6.48 -10.07 -11.44
N GLY A 131 7.75 -10.50 -11.47
CA GLY A 131 8.85 -9.78 -12.12
C GLY A 131 9.78 -9.01 -11.19
N ALA A 132 9.82 -9.34 -9.90
CA ALA A 132 10.83 -8.79 -9.00
C ALA A 132 12.25 -9.12 -9.50
N LYS A 133 13.15 -8.14 -9.47
CA LYS A 133 14.55 -8.29 -9.88
C LYS A 133 15.32 -9.21 -8.94
N TRP A 134 14.97 -9.17 -7.67
CA TRP A 134 15.55 -9.99 -6.62
C TRP A 134 14.50 -10.29 -5.54
N THR A 135 14.59 -11.48 -4.94
CA THR A 135 13.72 -11.92 -3.85
C THR A 135 14.55 -12.66 -2.81
N GLY A 136 14.41 -12.33 -1.54
CA GLY A 136 15.10 -13.05 -0.46
C GLY A 136 14.72 -12.55 0.94
N LYS A 137 15.55 -12.88 1.93
CA LYS A 137 15.41 -12.43 3.33
C LYS A 137 16.23 -11.16 3.55
N ILE A 138 15.93 -10.45 4.64
CA ILE A 138 16.57 -9.16 4.96
C ILE A 138 18.09 -9.26 5.12
N ASP A 139 18.60 -10.40 5.57
CA ASP A 139 20.03 -10.64 5.84
C ASP A 139 20.77 -11.25 4.64
N ASP A 140 20.04 -11.70 3.61
CA ASP A 140 20.64 -12.23 2.39
C ASP A 140 21.38 -11.12 1.61
N ASP A 141 22.37 -11.52 0.82
CA ASP A 141 23.10 -10.59 -0.04
C ASP A 141 22.28 -10.25 -1.30
N MET A 142 21.89 -8.99 -1.44
CA MET A 142 21.21 -8.46 -2.62
C MET A 142 22.17 -8.08 -3.75
N GLY A 143 23.48 -8.06 -3.48
CA GLY A 143 24.54 -7.63 -4.41
C GLY A 143 24.57 -6.11 -4.68
N THR A 144 23.70 -5.34 -4.03
CA THR A 144 23.59 -3.88 -4.21
C THR A 144 22.89 -3.23 -3.02
N LEU A 145 23.11 -1.92 -2.83
CA LEU A 145 22.22 -1.08 -2.05
C LEU A 145 21.06 -0.57 -2.94
N LEU A 146 20.02 -0.07 -2.27
CA LEU A 146 18.76 0.38 -2.87
C LEU A 146 18.64 1.91 -2.79
N ASP A 147 17.95 2.54 -3.75
CA ASP A 147 17.73 3.99 -3.72
C ASP A 147 16.67 4.37 -2.67
N ALA A 148 15.66 3.50 -2.50
CA ALA A 148 14.67 3.62 -1.45
C ALA A 148 14.14 2.25 -1.01
N VAL A 149 13.50 2.21 0.15
CA VAL A 149 12.79 1.05 0.70
C VAL A 149 11.43 1.48 1.21
N ILE A 150 10.39 0.71 0.90
CA ILE A 150 9.09 0.78 1.57
C ILE A 150 8.94 -0.43 2.47
N VAL A 151 8.62 -0.20 3.74
CA VAL A 151 8.35 -1.25 4.71
C VAL A 151 6.85 -1.34 4.96
N PHE A 152 6.27 -2.48 4.57
CA PHE A 152 4.86 -2.80 4.79
C PHE A 152 4.64 -3.64 6.05
N ALA A 153 5.67 -4.34 6.53
CA ALA A 153 5.56 -5.13 7.75
C ALA A 153 5.50 -4.23 9.00
N PRO A 154 4.69 -4.58 10.02
CA PRO A 154 4.54 -3.80 11.25
C PRO A 154 5.72 -4.01 12.20
N SER A 155 6.94 -3.66 11.77
CA SER A 155 8.19 -3.92 12.51
C SER A 155 9.13 -2.72 12.50
N GLY A 156 9.34 -2.12 13.67
CA GLY A 156 10.29 -1.03 13.88
C GLY A 156 11.74 -1.48 13.65
N GLU A 157 12.07 -2.72 14.02
CA GLU A 157 13.40 -3.30 13.74
C GLU A 157 13.69 -3.36 12.24
N LEU A 158 12.68 -3.74 11.43
CA LEU A 158 12.85 -3.82 9.98
C LEU A 158 13.05 -2.44 9.34
N LEU A 159 12.41 -1.39 9.86
CA LEU A 159 12.67 -0.01 9.43
C LEU A 159 14.14 0.38 9.68
N ILE A 160 14.71 0.03 10.83
CA ILE A 160 16.11 0.32 11.14
C ILE A 160 17.07 -0.53 10.31
N LYS A 161 16.76 -1.82 10.08
CA LYS A 161 17.53 -2.66 9.15
C LYS A 161 17.52 -2.12 7.73
N ALA A 162 16.38 -1.57 7.28
CA ALA A 162 16.26 -0.96 5.96
C ALA A 162 17.22 0.22 5.75
N LEU A 163 17.53 1.01 6.78
CA LEU A 163 18.51 2.11 6.68
C LEU A 163 19.91 1.63 6.26
N LYS A 164 20.26 0.39 6.58
CA LYS A 164 21.54 -0.24 6.16
C LYS A 164 21.51 -0.77 4.73
N ARG A 165 20.33 -0.90 4.13
CA ARG A 165 20.12 -1.47 2.79
C ARG A 165 19.93 -0.39 1.71
N ILE A 166 19.97 0.88 2.09
CA ILE A 166 19.83 2.00 1.16
C ILE A 166 21.14 2.75 0.92
N GLU A 167 21.24 3.39 -0.25
CA GLU A 167 22.30 4.30 -0.65
C GLU A 167 22.32 5.59 0.19
N LYS A 168 23.42 6.35 0.10
CA LYS A 168 23.48 7.72 0.65
C LYS A 168 22.38 8.57 0.02
N GLY A 169 21.73 9.43 0.81
CA GLY A 169 20.56 10.21 0.37
C GLY A 169 19.26 9.40 0.22
N GLY A 170 19.31 8.07 0.40
CA GLY A 170 18.17 7.19 0.21
C GLY A 170 17.07 7.35 1.26
N ARG A 171 15.90 6.79 0.98
CA ARG A 171 14.72 6.91 1.85
C ARG A 171 14.17 5.57 2.28
N VAL A 172 13.85 5.44 3.57
CA VAL A 172 13.01 4.38 4.12
C VAL A 172 11.64 4.97 4.44
N VAL A 173 10.60 4.41 3.84
CA VAL A 173 9.20 4.83 4.02
C VAL A 173 8.43 3.73 4.74
N SER A 174 7.86 4.04 5.90
CA SER A 174 6.89 3.17 6.56
C SER A 174 5.51 3.36 5.93
N ALA A 175 4.89 2.27 5.47
CA ALA A 175 3.55 2.26 4.89
C ALA A 175 2.49 1.59 5.78
N GLY A 176 2.88 1.08 6.96
CA GLY A 176 1.97 0.41 7.88
C GLY A 176 1.11 1.39 8.67
N ILE A 177 -0.16 1.03 8.92
CA ILE A 177 -1.04 1.73 9.88
C ILE A 177 -0.58 1.56 11.33
N TYR A 178 0.25 0.55 11.58
CA TYR A 178 0.87 0.26 12.87
C TYR A 178 2.28 -0.28 12.65
N THR A 179 3.18 0.05 13.57
CA THR A 179 4.49 -0.59 13.71
C THR A 179 4.81 -0.75 15.19
N THR A 180 5.59 -1.79 15.53
CA THR A 180 6.25 -1.82 16.85
C THR A 180 7.13 -0.58 17.04
N PRO A 181 7.43 -0.18 18.29
CA PRO A 181 8.38 0.90 18.55
C PRO A 181 9.68 0.74 17.78
N LEU A 182 10.24 1.86 17.34
CA LEU A 182 11.53 1.89 16.66
C LEU A 182 12.63 1.68 17.71
N PRO A 183 13.49 0.67 17.58
CA PRO A 183 14.65 0.55 18.45
C PRO A 183 15.59 1.74 18.22
N GLY A 184 16.34 2.12 19.25
CA GLY A 184 17.41 3.10 19.11
C GLY A 184 18.44 2.64 18.07
N PHE A 185 19.01 3.57 17.32
CA PHE A 185 20.01 3.30 16.30
C PHE A 185 21.10 4.37 16.29
N ASP A 186 22.27 4.00 15.77
CA ASP A 186 23.41 4.90 15.71
C ASP A 186 23.18 6.02 14.68
N TYR A 187 23.56 7.26 15.03
CA TYR A 187 23.39 8.42 14.16
C TYR A 187 24.06 8.25 12.78
N SER A 188 25.12 7.45 12.69
CA SER A 188 25.78 7.12 11.41
C SER A 188 24.86 6.47 10.39
N TYR A 189 23.71 5.90 10.80
CA TYR A 189 22.75 5.32 9.87
C TYR A 189 22.00 6.37 9.07
N ILE A 190 21.90 7.60 9.59
CA ILE A 190 21.21 8.72 8.93
C ILE A 190 22.15 9.85 8.50
N TYR A 191 23.36 9.94 9.09
CA TYR A 191 24.37 10.95 8.74
C TYR A 191 24.61 11.11 7.22
N PRO A 192 24.64 10.05 6.39
CA PRO A 192 24.81 10.17 4.94
C PRO A 192 23.53 10.66 4.21
N GLU A 193 22.80 11.60 4.83
CA GLU A 193 21.55 12.19 4.33
C GLU A 193 20.42 11.18 4.11
N LYS A 194 20.44 10.05 4.81
CA LYS A 194 19.37 9.06 4.72
C LYS A 194 18.16 9.51 5.52
N THR A 195 16.96 9.29 4.97
CA THR A 195 15.71 9.68 5.60
C THR A 195 14.91 8.46 6.04
N LEU A 196 14.41 8.46 7.27
CA LEU A 196 13.33 7.58 7.72
C LEU A 196 12.04 8.40 7.85
N THR A 197 10.99 8.00 7.15
CA THR A 197 9.71 8.72 7.12
C THR A 197 8.53 7.74 7.12
N SER A 198 7.31 8.26 7.25
CA SER A 198 6.06 7.50 7.14
C SER A 198 5.07 8.19 6.21
N VAL A 199 4.08 7.42 5.76
CA VAL A 199 2.86 7.95 5.15
C VAL A 199 1.67 7.68 6.07
N ALA A 200 0.64 8.53 5.98
CA ALA A 200 -0.59 8.38 6.76
C ALA A 200 -1.80 8.62 5.85
N HIS A 201 -2.77 7.71 5.92
CA HIS A 201 -4.01 7.72 5.14
C HIS A 201 -3.75 7.95 3.64
N THR A 202 -4.76 8.38 2.89
CA THR A 202 -4.64 8.72 1.46
C THR A 202 -5.45 9.96 1.13
N SER A 203 -4.93 10.81 0.24
CA SER A 203 -5.67 11.99 -0.26
C SER A 203 -6.53 11.63 -1.46
N ARG A 204 -7.52 12.47 -1.78
CA ARG A 204 -8.36 12.27 -2.96
C ARG A 204 -7.53 12.28 -4.25
N GLN A 205 -6.54 13.16 -4.29
CA GLN A 205 -5.58 13.22 -5.38
C GLN A 205 -4.82 11.89 -5.53
N ASN A 206 -4.39 11.26 -4.44
CA ASN A 206 -3.70 9.97 -4.53
C ASN A 206 -4.59 8.86 -5.09
N VAL A 207 -5.87 8.82 -4.70
CA VAL A 207 -6.83 7.84 -5.21
C VAL A 207 -7.04 8.05 -6.71
N GLN A 208 -7.29 9.29 -7.14
CA GLN A 208 -7.52 9.63 -8.55
C GLN A 208 -6.30 9.31 -9.43
N GLU A 209 -5.10 9.72 -9.01
CA GLU A 209 -3.86 9.44 -9.74
C GLU A 209 -3.62 7.94 -9.86
N PHE A 210 -3.82 7.19 -8.77
CA PHE A 210 -3.57 5.75 -8.78
C PHE A 210 -4.60 4.98 -9.62
N LEU A 211 -5.89 5.29 -9.51
CA LEU A 211 -6.92 4.62 -10.31
C LEU A 211 -6.74 4.89 -11.81
N LYS A 212 -6.33 6.11 -12.18
CA LYS A 212 -5.95 6.43 -13.55
C LYS A 212 -4.80 5.55 -14.03
N LEU A 213 -3.71 5.47 -13.25
CA LEU A 213 -2.55 4.64 -13.57
C LEU A 213 -2.90 3.14 -13.67
N ALA A 214 -3.75 2.63 -12.78
CA ALA A 214 -4.22 1.25 -12.83
C ALA A 214 -5.00 0.95 -14.12
N GLY A 215 -5.77 1.92 -14.61
CA GLY A 215 -6.49 1.85 -15.89
C GLY A 215 -5.58 1.72 -17.11
N GLU A 216 -4.35 2.23 -17.07
CA GLU A 216 -3.43 2.28 -18.22
C GLU A 216 -2.86 0.91 -18.62
N PHE A 217 -2.54 0.04 -17.65
CA PHE A 217 -1.89 -1.26 -17.95
C PHE A 217 -2.50 -2.47 -17.24
N LYS A 218 -3.63 -2.29 -16.54
CA LYS A 218 -4.36 -3.33 -15.78
C LYS A 218 -3.46 -4.16 -14.86
N ILE A 219 -3.25 -3.66 -13.65
CA ILE A 219 -2.68 -4.39 -12.50
C ILE A 219 -3.49 -5.67 -12.24
N LYS A 220 -2.83 -6.81 -12.10
CA LYS A 220 -3.44 -8.09 -11.73
C LYS A 220 -3.41 -8.27 -10.21
N THR A 221 -4.57 -8.20 -9.57
CA THR A 221 -4.71 -8.47 -8.13
C THR A 221 -4.80 -9.98 -7.87
N HIS A 222 -4.03 -10.49 -6.92
CA HIS A 222 -4.21 -11.86 -6.44
C HIS A 222 -5.24 -11.83 -5.31
N ILE A 223 -6.46 -12.30 -5.57
CA ILE A 223 -7.59 -12.22 -4.65
C ILE A 223 -7.98 -13.59 -4.08
N ASN A 224 -8.45 -13.59 -2.83
CA ASN A 224 -9.09 -14.71 -2.16
C ASN A 224 -10.52 -14.28 -1.87
N GLU A 225 -11.49 -14.96 -2.47
CA GLU A 225 -12.91 -14.60 -2.35
C GLU A 225 -13.55 -15.32 -1.17
N TYR A 226 -14.39 -14.61 -0.44
CA TYR A 226 -15.20 -15.10 0.66
C TYR A 226 -16.59 -14.47 0.54
N ARG A 227 -17.65 -15.18 0.90
CA ARG A 227 -18.97 -14.54 1.03
C ARG A 227 -19.03 -13.67 2.27
N LEU A 228 -19.99 -12.75 2.34
CA LEU A 228 -20.15 -11.87 3.50
C LEU A 228 -20.28 -12.66 4.81
N GLU A 229 -21.00 -13.78 4.83
CA GLU A 229 -21.19 -14.62 6.02
C GLU A 229 -19.87 -15.26 6.50
N GLU A 230 -18.88 -15.34 5.62
CA GLU A 230 -17.57 -15.94 5.88
C GLU A 230 -16.53 -14.91 6.34
N ALA A 231 -16.92 -13.65 6.57
CA ALA A 231 -16.02 -12.56 6.96
C ALA A 231 -15.12 -12.93 8.16
N ASN A 232 -15.66 -13.59 9.18
CA ASN A 232 -14.88 -14.04 10.33
C ASN A 232 -13.79 -15.06 9.95
N ASN A 233 -14.08 -15.97 9.03
CA ASN A 233 -13.09 -16.93 8.52
C ASN A 233 -12.00 -16.21 7.70
N ALA A 234 -12.38 -15.24 6.87
CA ALA A 234 -11.44 -14.42 6.13
C ALA A 234 -10.47 -13.68 7.08
N LEU A 235 -10.99 -13.03 8.13
CA LEU A 235 -10.21 -12.33 9.15
C LEU A 235 -9.25 -13.27 9.91
N LEU A 236 -9.72 -14.46 10.29
CA LEU A 236 -8.87 -15.47 10.96
C LEU A 236 -7.76 -15.97 10.03
N ASN A 237 -8.05 -16.18 8.74
CA ASN A 237 -7.05 -16.59 7.76
C ASN A 237 -5.98 -15.51 7.53
N ILE A 238 -6.36 -14.23 7.53
CA ILE A 238 -5.42 -13.09 7.54
C ILE A 238 -4.55 -13.15 8.80
N LYS A 239 -5.16 -13.22 9.98
CA LYS A 239 -4.48 -13.25 11.28
C LYS A 239 -3.44 -14.37 11.39
N HIS A 240 -3.75 -15.53 10.82
CA HIS A 240 -2.89 -16.71 10.84
C HIS A 240 -1.99 -16.86 9.60
N SER A 241 -1.86 -15.83 8.77
CA SER A 241 -0.99 -15.83 7.58
C SER A 241 -1.25 -17.00 6.61
N LYS A 242 -2.51 -17.43 6.49
CA LYS A 242 -2.91 -18.55 5.62
C LYS A 242 -3.18 -18.13 4.17
N ILE A 243 -3.27 -16.84 3.92
CA ILE A 243 -3.57 -16.27 2.61
C ILE A 243 -2.35 -15.55 2.03
N SER A 244 -2.39 -15.31 0.73
CA SER A 244 -1.45 -14.41 0.04
C SER A 244 -2.24 -13.49 -0.87
N GLY A 245 -1.75 -12.28 -1.10
CA GLY A 245 -2.48 -11.26 -1.85
C GLY A 245 -3.57 -10.58 -0.99
N SER A 246 -4.72 -10.31 -1.58
CA SER A 246 -5.85 -9.61 -0.97
C SER A 246 -6.99 -10.59 -0.68
N SER A 247 -7.72 -10.38 0.41
CA SER A 247 -9.02 -11.04 0.61
C SER A 247 -10.12 -10.05 0.30
N ILE A 248 -11.17 -10.51 -0.39
CA ILE A 248 -12.36 -9.71 -0.67
C ILE A 248 -13.60 -10.45 -0.15
N LEU A 249 -14.60 -9.67 0.26
CA LEU A 249 -15.94 -10.18 0.50
C LEU A 249 -16.78 -9.94 -0.75
N VAL A 250 -17.48 -10.96 -1.22
CA VAL A 250 -18.45 -10.86 -2.30
C VAL A 250 -19.86 -10.76 -1.70
N ILE A 251 -20.63 -9.82 -2.22
CA ILE A 251 -22.07 -9.68 -1.97
C ILE A 251 -22.75 -10.33 -3.17
N GLU A 252 -23.46 -11.43 -2.95
CA GLU A 252 -24.19 -12.20 -3.96
C GLU A 252 -25.69 -12.21 -3.69
#